data_AF-B0VU86-F1
#
_entry.id   AF-B0VU86-F1
#
_cell.length_a   1.000
_cell.length_b   1.000
_cell.length_c   1.000
_cell.angle_alpha   90.00
_cell.angle_beta   90.00
_cell.angle_gamma   90.00
#
_symmetry.space_group_name_H-M   'P 1'
#
loop_
_entity.id
_entity.type
_entity.pdbx_description
1 polymer ?
#
loop_
_entity_poly.entity_id
_entity_poly.type
_entity_poly.pdbx_seq_one_letter_code
_entity_poly.pdbx_strand_id
1 'polypeptide(L)'
;MQDAIAVQSLKTDIALLRQHIFPPQYLEHVEGLPIYYGLQEEVLAYYQQWKDLIERAQELFQPFMEDELPDAIHLPSHLNLPLFFFHVDRIRINKTRAKESKTFRGVASLIEKCGQFETDQIFTMQEWLQSDDTAALVAHREFIDLRTYVFQHGQSEYTRSRFYTNGIVLGVEPYFKLVDARDKPRKQRSDSYSDPLADNGVWKVFGKYR
;
A
#
# COMPACT_ATOMS: atom_id res chain seq x y z
N MET A 1 0.04 23.13 -12.36
CA MET A 1 -1.25 22.53 -11.91
C MET A 1 -1.37 21.22 -12.68
N GLN A 2 -1.49 20.09 -11.99
CA GLN A 2 -1.53 18.80 -12.66
C GLN A 2 -2.75 18.72 -13.57
N ASP A 3 -2.56 18.36 -14.83
CA ASP A 3 -3.66 18.27 -15.79
C ASP A 3 -4.57 17.09 -15.42
N ALA A 4 -5.69 17.41 -14.76
CA ALA A 4 -6.64 16.43 -14.26
C ALA A 4 -7.23 15.57 -15.39
N ILE A 5 -7.39 16.12 -16.60
CA ILE A 5 -7.90 15.40 -17.76
C ILE A 5 -6.84 14.40 -18.24
N ALA A 6 -5.59 14.83 -18.35
CA ALA A 6 -4.47 13.95 -18.74
C ALA A 6 -4.27 12.81 -17.74
N VAL A 7 -4.35 13.09 -16.43
CA VAL A 7 -4.24 12.08 -15.38
C VAL A 7 -5.41 11.08 -15.45
N GLN A 8 -6.64 11.54 -15.70
CA GLN A 8 -7.79 10.66 -15.82
C GLN A 8 -7.73 9.78 -17.07
N SER A 9 -7.27 10.35 -18.19
CA SER A 9 -6.99 9.61 -19.43
C SER A 9 -5.95 8.52 -19.19
N LEU A 10 -4.80 8.86 -18.58
CA LEU A 10 -3.76 7.91 -18.21
C LEU A 10 -4.27 6.75 -17.37
N LYS A 11 -5.08 7.03 -16.33
CA LYS A 11 -5.68 5.98 -15.49
C LYS A 11 -6.58 5.03 -16.28
N THR A 12 -7.28 5.54 -17.28
CA THR A 12 -8.19 4.76 -18.13
C THR A 12 -7.39 3.84 -19.05
N ASP A 13 -6.33 4.36 -19.67
CA ASP A 13 -5.43 3.57 -20.53
C ASP A 13 -4.72 2.47 -19.74
N ILE A 14 -4.22 2.80 -18.54
CA ILE A 14 -3.61 1.82 -17.62
C ILE A 14 -4.63 0.73 -17.27
N ALA A 15 -5.86 1.10 -16.91
CA ALA A 15 -6.89 0.13 -16.55
C ALA A 15 -7.24 -0.80 -17.72
N LEU A 16 -7.35 -0.25 -18.94
CA LEU A 16 -7.62 -1.03 -20.15
C LEU A 16 -6.49 -2.03 -20.43
N LEU A 17 -5.24 -1.57 -20.46
CA LEU A 17 -4.09 -2.45 -20.70
C LEU A 17 -4.01 -3.56 -19.64
N ARG A 18 -4.19 -3.18 -18.36
CA ARG A 18 -4.14 -4.11 -17.24
C ARG A 18 -5.14 -5.26 -17.38
N GLN A 19 -6.34 -5.00 -17.91
CA GLN A 19 -7.35 -6.06 -18.12
C GLN A 19 -6.90 -7.12 -19.14
N HIS A 20 -6.02 -6.76 -20.07
CA HIS A 20 -5.58 -7.65 -21.13
C HIS A 20 -4.32 -8.42 -20.77
N ILE A 21 -3.37 -7.78 -20.09
CA ILE A 21 -2.00 -8.34 -19.93
C ILE A 21 -1.61 -8.63 -18.48
N PHE A 22 -2.46 -8.31 -17.49
CA PHE A 22 -2.18 -8.56 -16.08
C PHE A 22 -3.20 -9.56 -15.49
N PRO A 23 -2.76 -10.62 -14.80
CA PRO A 23 -1.37 -10.93 -14.45
C PRO A 23 -0.54 -11.47 -15.64
N PRO A 24 0.79 -11.31 -15.63
CA PRO A 24 1.66 -11.90 -16.65
C PRO A 24 1.56 -13.43 -16.61
N GLN A 25 1.23 -14.06 -17.73
CA GLN A 25 0.94 -15.50 -17.79
C GLN A 25 2.19 -16.40 -17.89
N TYR A 26 3.30 -15.84 -18.35
CA TYR A 26 4.55 -16.58 -18.63
C TYR A 26 5.62 -16.37 -17.56
N LEU A 27 5.33 -15.58 -16.52
CA LEU A 27 6.23 -15.38 -15.40
C LEU A 27 5.83 -16.29 -14.24
N GLU A 28 6.83 -16.72 -13.48
CA GLU A 28 6.60 -17.39 -12.20
C GLU A 28 5.94 -16.42 -11.23
N HIS A 29 5.23 -16.95 -10.23
CA HIS A 29 4.53 -16.13 -9.25
C HIS A 29 4.62 -16.67 -7.84
N VAL A 30 4.50 -15.76 -6.87
CA VAL A 30 4.45 -16.13 -5.46
C VAL A 30 3.01 -16.49 -5.08
N GLU A 31 2.81 -17.69 -4.55
CA GLU A 31 1.47 -18.20 -4.24
C GLU A 31 0.67 -17.23 -3.33
N GLY A 32 -0.50 -16.85 -3.83
CA GLY A 32 -1.44 -15.96 -3.15
C GLY A 32 -1.01 -14.49 -3.10
N LEU A 33 0.03 -14.07 -3.83
CA LEU A 33 0.49 -12.68 -3.87
C LEU A 33 0.69 -12.21 -5.32
N PRO A 34 0.41 -10.93 -5.64
CA PRO A 34 0.63 -10.38 -6.98
C PRO A 34 2.12 -10.01 -7.15
N ILE A 35 3.01 -10.98 -6.95
CA ILE A 35 4.46 -10.85 -7.15
C ILE A 35 4.84 -11.86 -8.21
N TYR A 36 5.36 -11.37 -9.33
CA TYR A 36 5.74 -12.15 -10.50
C TYR A 36 7.24 -12.01 -10.73
N TYR A 37 7.89 -13.05 -11.23
CA TYR A 37 9.33 -13.04 -11.48
C TYR A 37 9.73 -13.94 -12.65
N GLY A 38 10.86 -13.62 -13.27
CA GLY A 38 11.42 -14.39 -14.37
C GLY A 38 12.81 -13.89 -14.75
N LEU A 39 13.34 -14.38 -15.86
CA LEU A 39 14.62 -13.92 -16.40
C LEU A 39 14.53 -12.44 -16.78
N GLN A 40 15.68 -11.76 -16.81
CA GLN A 40 15.74 -10.32 -17.16
C GLN A 40 15.06 -10.04 -18.50
N GLU A 41 15.29 -10.89 -19.50
CA GLU A 41 14.76 -10.73 -20.86
C GLU A 41 13.24 -10.86 -20.90
N GLU A 42 12.67 -11.82 -20.17
CA GLU A 42 11.22 -12.06 -20.11
C GLU A 42 10.50 -10.89 -19.41
N VAL A 43 11.10 -10.39 -18.33
CA VAL A 43 10.57 -9.27 -17.57
C VAL A 43 10.74 -7.96 -18.34
N LEU A 44 11.86 -7.78 -19.04
CA LEU A 44 12.05 -6.64 -19.94
C LEU A 44 11.03 -6.65 -21.07
N ALA A 45 10.76 -7.81 -21.68
CA ALA A 45 9.72 -7.96 -22.70
C ALA A 45 8.32 -7.64 -22.14
N TYR A 46 8.04 -8.01 -20.88
CA TYR A 46 6.80 -7.61 -20.22
C TYR A 46 6.75 -6.10 -19.98
N TYR A 47 7.84 -5.52 -19.47
CA TYR A 47 7.98 -4.08 -19.21
C TYR A 47 7.75 -3.23 -20.45
N GLN A 48 8.24 -3.66 -21.62
CA GLN A 48 8.04 -2.92 -22.87
C GLN A 48 6.56 -2.71 -23.21
N GLN A 49 5.66 -3.60 -22.78
CA GLN A 49 4.21 -3.43 -22.97
C GLN A 49 3.64 -2.27 -22.15
N TRP A 50 4.29 -1.91 -21.03
CA TRP A 50 3.88 -0.85 -20.11
C TRP A 50 4.63 0.47 -20.33
N LYS A 51 5.74 0.44 -21.08
CA LYS A 51 6.73 1.52 -21.16
C LYS A 51 6.09 2.87 -21.47
N ASP A 52 5.28 2.96 -22.52
CA ASP A 52 4.66 4.22 -22.95
C ASP A 52 3.78 4.85 -21.86
N LEU A 53 3.07 4.02 -21.08
CA LEU A 53 2.20 4.48 -19.98
C LEU A 53 3.02 4.89 -18.75
N ILE A 54 4.14 4.20 -18.50
CA ILE A 54 5.06 4.54 -17.42
C ILE A 54 5.74 5.89 -17.73
N GLU A 55 6.25 6.08 -18.95
CA GLU A 55 6.88 7.33 -19.37
C GLU A 55 5.91 8.51 -19.29
N ARG A 56 4.68 8.35 -19.81
CA ARG A 56 3.60 9.35 -19.61
C ARG A 56 3.33 9.66 -18.15
N ALA A 57 3.34 8.64 -17.29
CA ALA A 57 3.14 8.85 -15.86
C ALA A 57 4.31 9.62 -15.23
N GLN A 58 5.54 9.32 -15.61
CA GLN A 58 6.72 10.05 -15.12
C GLN A 58 6.67 11.52 -15.52
N GLU A 59 6.33 11.83 -16.78
CA GLU A 59 6.18 13.21 -17.25
C GLU A 59 5.06 13.97 -16.50
N LEU A 60 3.88 13.36 -16.33
CA LEU A 60 2.75 13.99 -15.66
C LEU A 60 2.96 14.21 -14.15
N PHE A 61 3.85 13.44 -13.54
CA PHE A 61 4.16 13.48 -12.12
C PHE A 61 5.57 14.02 -11.83
N GLN A 62 6.29 14.52 -12.84
CA GLN A 62 7.57 15.18 -12.66
C GLN A 62 7.39 16.48 -11.86
N PRO A 63 8.17 16.68 -10.78
CA PRO A 63 8.15 17.94 -10.04
C PRO A 63 8.61 19.12 -10.93
N PHE A 64 7.97 20.29 -10.76
CA PHE A 64 8.20 21.47 -11.61
C PHE A 64 9.65 22.02 -11.60
N MET A 65 10.50 21.57 -10.68
CA MET A 65 11.87 22.05 -10.47
C MET A 65 12.94 20.96 -10.53
N GLU A 66 12.59 19.76 -11.01
CA GLU A 66 13.52 18.64 -11.13
C GLU A 66 13.74 18.30 -12.61
N ASP A 67 15.01 18.29 -13.02
CA ASP A 67 15.38 17.97 -14.41
C ASP A 67 15.29 16.46 -14.71
N GLU A 68 15.30 15.63 -13.67
CA GLU A 68 15.21 14.18 -13.78
C GLU A 68 13.77 13.68 -13.59
N LEU A 69 13.40 12.68 -14.37
CA LEU A 69 12.12 12.01 -14.20
C LEU A 69 12.11 11.18 -12.90
N PRO A 70 10.98 11.13 -12.19
CA PRO A 70 10.87 10.27 -11.02
C PRO A 70 11.02 8.81 -11.42
N ASP A 71 11.67 8.00 -10.58
CA ASP A 71 11.72 6.56 -10.80
C ASP A 71 10.30 5.96 -10.89
N ALA A 72 10.08 5.04 -11.82
CA ALA A 72 8.79 4.42 -12.08
C ALA A 72 8.22 3.74 -10.82
N ILE A 73 9.09 3.17 -9.97
CA ILE A 73 8.69 2.54 -8.70
C ILE A 73 8.18 3.56 -7.65
N HIS A 74 8.42 4.85 -7.85
CA HIS A 74 8.00 5.94 -6.99
C HIS A 74 6.76 6.68 -7.49
N LEU A 75 6.23 6.29 -8.66
CA LEU A 75 4.97 6.82 -9.16
C LEU A 75 3.81 6.56 -8.19
N PRO A 76 2.77 7.42 -8.19
CA PRO A 76 1.67 7.27 -7.25
C PRO A 76 0.93 5.94 -7.39
N SER A 77 0.81 5.22 -6.27
CA SER A 77 0.17 3.90 -6.23
C SER A 77 -1.24 3.84 -6.83
N HIS A 78 -2.00 4.95 -6.75
CA HIS A 78 -3.36 5.05 -7.27
C HIS A 78 -3.46 5.07 -8.80
N LEU A 79 -2.34 5.09 -9.52
CA LEU A 79 -2.27 4.84 -10.96
C LEU A 79 -2.40 3.35 -11.29
N ASN A 80 -2.18 2.45 -10.34
CA ASN A 80 -2.26 0.99 -10.49
C ASN A 80 -1.31 0.39 -11.55
N LEU A 81 -0.21 1.07 -11.88
CA LEU A 81 0.90 0.50 -12.66
C LEU A 81 1.60 -0.62 -11.88
N PRO A 82 1.99 -1.75 -12.51
CA PRO A 82 2.88 -2.72 -11.89
C PRO A 82 4.22 -2.09 -11.51
N LEU A 83 4.79 -2.52 -10.39
CA LEU A 83 6.13 -2.08 -9.98
C LEU A 83 7.18 -3.02 -10.56
N PHE A 84 8.12 -2.49 -11.33
CA PHE A 84 9.19 -3.27 -11.95
C PHE A 84 10.50 -3.13 -11.18
N PHE A 85 11.16 -4.25 -10.90
CA PHE A 85 12.52 -4.28 -10.36
C PHE A 85 13.37 -5.20 -11.22
N PHE A 86 14.51 -4.70 -11.69
CA PHE A 86 15.47 -5.46 -12.48
C PHE A 86 16.69 -5.84 -11.64
N HIS A 87 17.41 -6.86 -12.08
CA HIS A 87 18.62 -7.38 -11.42
C HIS A 87 18.39 -7.67 -9.94
N VAL A 88 17.38 -8.49 -9.61
CA VAL A 88 17.02 -8.78 -8.22
C VAL A 88 17.72 -10.05 -7.74
N ASP A 89 18.55 -9.92 -6.69
CA ASP A 89 19.22 -11.05 -6.04
C ASP A 89 18.30 -11.76 -5.05
N ARG A 90 17.43 -11.00 -4.36
CA ARG A 90 16.60 -11.54 -3.29
C ARG A 90 15.37 -10.69 -3.04
N ILE A 91 14.27 -11.35 -2.68
CA ILE A 91 13.18 -10.70 -1.97
C ILE A 91 12.95 -11.30 -0.60
N ARG A 92 12.44 -10.47 0.31
CA ARG A 92 11.89 -10.94 1.58
C ARG A 92 10.48 -10.42 1.77
N ILE A 93 9.55 -11.33 2.00
CA ILE A 93 8.14 -11.02 2.24
C ILE A 93 7.91 -11.14 3.74
N ASN A 94 7.36 -10.09 4.34
CA ASN A 94 7.08 -10.06 5.77
C ASN A 94 5.60 -9.76 6.01
N LYS A 95 4.98 -10.56 6.89
CA LYS A 95 3.68 -10.26 7.49
C LYS A 95 3.87 -9.46 8.76
N THR A 96 3.30 -8.26 8.80
CA THR A 96 3.34 -7.40 9.99
C THR A 96 1.92 -7.05 10.39
N ARG A 97 1.58 -7.24 11.67
CA ARG A 97 0.36 -6.64 12.22
C ARG A 97 0.56 -5.13 12.27
N ALA A 98 -0.30 -4.40 11.59
CA ALA A 98 -0.31 -2.95 11.58
C ALA A 98 -1.68 -2.47 12.09
N LYS A 99 -1.75 -1.16 12.35
CA LYS A 99 -3.02 -0.50 12.66
C LYS A 99 -3.15 0.78 11.86
N GLU A 100 -4.37 1.04 11.45
CA GLU A 100 -4.80 2.33 10.95
C GLU A 100 -5.37 3.12 12.13
N SER A 101 -4.95 4.37 12.29
CA SER A 101 -5.42 5.25 13.37
C SER A 101 -6.00 6.53 12.76
N LYS A 102 -7.24 6.86 13.14
CA LYS A 102 -7.94 8.08 12.73
C LYS A 102 -8.46 8.82 13.94
N THR A 103 -8.33 10.14 13.94
CA THR A 103 -8.80 11.01 15.03
C THR A 103 -10.05 11.76 14.59
N PHE A 104 -11.06 11.80 15.45
CA PHE A 104 -12.34 12.44 15.20
C PHE A 104 -12.72 13.39 16.34
N ARG A 105 -13.46 14.43 16.00
CA ARG A 105 -14.06 15.39 16.94
C ARG A 105 -15.59 15.35 16.95
N GLY A 106 -16.18 14.41 16.22
CA GLY A 106 -17.62 14.27 16.12
C GLY A 106 -18.00 12.86 15.73
N VAL A 107 -18.98 12.30 16.44
CA VAL A 107 -19.44 10.91 16.26
C VAL A 107 -20.01 10.68 14.86
N ALA A 108 -20.69 11.66 14.26
CA ALA A 108 -21.21 11.55 12.90
C ALA A 108 -20.11 11.28 11.86
N SER A 109 -19.01 12.06 11.90
CA SER A 109 -17.86 11.86 11.00
C SER A 109 -17.13 10.53 11.27
N LEU A 110 -17.12 10.08 12.52
CA LEU A 110 -16.56 8.78 12.91
C LEU A 110 -17.38 7.66 12.27
N ILE A 111 -18.71 7.69 12.41
CA ILE A 111 -19.63 6.69 11.85
C ILE A 111 -19.52 6.66 10.32
N GLU A 112 -19.46 7.82 9.67
CA GLU A 112 -19.30 7.92 8.21
C GLU A 112 -18.03 7.20 7.71
N LYS A 113 -16.94 7.23 8.48
CA LYS A 113 -15.64 6.66 8.08
C LYS A 113 -15.38 5.25 8.63
N CYS A 114 -15.98 4.89 9.76
CA CYS A 114 -15.66 3.67 10.51
C CYS A 114 -16.84 2.67 10.57
N GLY A 115 -18.01 3.05 10.06
CA GLY A 115 -19.21 2.24 10.11
C GLY A 115 -20.02 2.47 11.39
N GLN A 116 -21.12 1.72 11.53
CA GLN A 116 -22.01 1.83 12.67
C GLN A 116 -21.46 1.13 13.91
N PHE A 117 -21.93 1.57 15.06
CA PHE A 117 -21.67 1.03 16.39
C PHE A 117 -22.99 0.83 17.12
N GLU A 118 -22.97 0.10 18.22
CA GLU A 118 -24.15 -0.06 19.05
C GLU A 118 -24.58 1.28 19.66
N THR A 119 -25.88 1.40 19.95
CA THR A 119 -26.47 2.69 20.33
C THR A 119 -25.92 3.22 21.65
N ASP A 120 -25.68 2.34 22.62
CA ASP A 120 -25.03 2.65 23.90
C ASP A 120 -23.60 3.15 23.72
N GLN A 121 -22.81 2.50 22.85
CA GLN A 121 -21.46 2.92 22.50
C GLN A 121 -21.45 4.30 21.83
N ILE A 122 -22.43 4.59 20.98
CA ILE A 122 -22.60 5.92 20.37
C ILE A 122 -22.81 6.98 21.45
N PHE A 123 -23.65 6.71 22.45
CA PHE A 123 -23.86 7.64 23.57
C PHE A 123 -22.58 7.84 24.40
N THR A 124 -21.86 6.76 24.75
CA THR A 124 -20.58 6.85 25.47
C THR A 124 -19.55 7.71 24.73
N MET A 125 -19.46 7.56 23.40
CA MET A 125 -18.58 8.39 22.58
C MET A 125 -19.00 9.87 22.57
N GLN A 126 -20.30 10.17 22.61
CA GLN A 126 -20.80 11.54 22.69
C GLN A 126 -20.50 12.17 24.05
N GLU A 127 -20.75 11.45 25.14
CA GLU A 127 -20.44 11.89 26.51
C GLU A 127 -18.94 12.18 26.67
N TRP A 128 -18.07 11.33 26.12
CA TRP A 128 -16.63 11.58 26.11
C TRP A 128 -16.27 12.92 25.45
N LEU A 129 -16.81 13.18 24.26
CA LEU A 129 -16.54 14.44 23.54
C LEU A 129 -17.11 15.67 24.25
N GLN A 130 -18.15 15.51 25.08
CA GLN A 130 -18.73 16.58 25.88
C GLN A 130 -18.03 16.77 27.23
N SER A 131 -17.19 15.81 27.64
CA SER A 131 -16.51 15.85 28.93
C SER A 131 -15.45 16.94 29.04
N ASP A 132 -14.82 17.32 27.91
CA ASP A 132 -13.72 18.29 27.86
C ASP A 132 -13.55 18.86 26.44
N ASP A 133 -13.23 20.14 26.30
CA ASP A 133 -13.04 20.82 25.00
C ASP A 133 -11.85 20.27 24.19
N THR A 134 -10.93 19.56 24.84
CA THR A 134 -9.77 18.91 24.23
C THR A 134 -10.01 17.43 23.92
N ALA A 135 -11.15 16.87 24.36
CA ALA A 135 -11.50 15.48 24.14
C ALA A 135 -11.60 15.17 22.63
N ALA A 136 -11.04 14.04 22.25
CA ALA A 136 -11.13 13.49 20.91
C ALA A 136 -11.36 11.98 20.97
N LEU A 137 -11.87 11.44 19.87
CA LEU A 137 -12.01 10.00 19.66
C LEU A 137 -10.92 9.54 18.71
N VAL A 138 -10.24 8.43 19.04
CA VAL A 138 -9.27 7.79 18.16
C VAL A 138 -9.78 6.41 17.79
N ALA A 139 -10.06 6.20 16.51
CA ALA A 139 -10.47 4.90 16.00
C ALA A 139 -9.25 4.13 15.48
N HIS A 140 -9.10 2.89 15.92
CA HIS A 140 -8.10 1.93 15.49
C HIS A 140 -8.73 0.77 14.73
N ARG A 141 -8.16 0.46 13.56
CA ARG A 141 -8.44 -0.79 12.84
C ARG A 141 -7.16 -1.55 12.66
N GLU A 142 -7.11 -2.77 13.18
CA GLU A 142 -5.99 -3.68 12.92
C GLU A 142 -6.09 -4.25 11.51
N PHE A 143 -4.94 -4.39 10.85
CA PHE A 143 -4.86 -5.07 9.57
C PHE A 143 -3.52 -5.78 9.40
N ILE A 144 -3.49 -6.72 8.46
CA ILE A 144 -2.25 -7.37 8.05
C ILE A 144 -1.60 -6.55 6.95
N ASP A 145 -0.40 -6.07 7.23
CA ASP A 145 0.43 -5.32 6.29
C ASP A 145 1.56 -6.24 5.79
N LEU A 146 1.47 -6.61 4.52
CA LEU A 146 2.46 -7.35 3.76
C LEU A 146 3.30 -6.35 3.01
N ARG A 147 4.60 -6.45 3.23
CA ARG A 147 5.60 -5.68 2.51
C ARG A 147 6.64 -6.61 1.95
N THR A 148 7.14 -6.25 0.78
CA THR A 148 8.26 -6.91 0.14
C THR A 148 9.47 -5.99 0.25
N TYR A 149 10.59 -6.59 0.60
CA TYR A 149 11.90 -5.98 0.66
C TYR A 149 12.68 -6.54 -0.52
N VAL A 150 12.96 -5.70 -1.51
CA VAL A 150 13.63 -6.08 -2.76
C VAL A 150 15.10 -5.70 -2.65
N PHE A 151 15.99 -6.68 -2.80
CA PHE A 151 17.44 -6.49 -2.81
C PHE A 151 17.93 -6.64 -4.23
N GLN A 152 18.40 -5.53 -4.82
CA GLN A 152 18.91 -5.49 -6.19
C GLN A 152 20.43 -5.64 -6.21
N HIS A 153 20.92 -6.23 -7.30
CA HIS A 153 22.32 -6.51 -7.52
C HIS A 153 23.13 -5.23 -7.52
N GLY A 154 24.26 -5.25 -6.80
CA GLY A 154 25.13 -4.08 -6.65
C GLY A 154 24.57 -2.95 -5.76
N GLN A 155 23.35 -3.07 -5.24
CA GLN A 155 22.76 -2.10 -4.33
C GLN A 155 22.98 -2.51 -2.87
N SER A 156 23.45 -1.57 -2.04
CA SER A 156 23.65 -1.82 -0.61
C SER A 156 22.34 -1.84 0.17
N GLU A 157 21.39 -0.99 -0.23
CA GLU A 157 20.08 -0.84 0.41
C GLU A 157 19.00 -1.64 -0.31
N TYR A 158 17.97 -2.02 0.44
CA TYR A 158 16.78 -2.65 -0.13
C TYR A 158 15.69 -1.60 -0.41
N THR A 159 14.89 -1.87 -1.44
CA THR A 159 13.68 -1.10 -1.69
C THR A 159 12.49 -1.77 -0.98
N ARG A 160 11.78 -1.00 -0.17
CA ARG A 160 10.59 -1.48 0.56
C ARG A 160 9.32 -1.07 -0.18
N SER A 161 8.57 -2.04 -0.67
CA SER A 161 7.41 -1.80 -1.54
C SER A 161 6.12 -2.41 -0.99
N ARG A 162 5.02 -1.67 -1.18
CA ARG A 162 3.65 -2.19 -1.10
C ARG A 162 3.23 -2.63 -2.51
N PHE A 163 2.45 -3.69 -2.60
CA PHE A 163 2.22 -4.33 -3.91
C PHE A 163 0.79 -4.87 -4.11
N TYR A 164 -0.10 -4.71 -3.14
CA TYR A 164 -1.44 -5.27 -3.19
C TYR A 164 -2.25 -4.83 -4.41
N THR A 165 -2.22 -3.54 -4.72
CA THR A 165 -3.00 -2.97 -5.83
C THR A 165 -2.24 -3.06 -7.15
N ASN A 166 -0.97 -2.69 -7.12
CA ASN A 166 -0.11 -2.55 -8.29
C ASN A 166 0.36 -3.90 -8.84
N GLY A 167 0.72 -4.82 -7.95
CA GLY A 167 1.58 -5.96 -8.24
C GLY A 167 3.05 -5.56 -8.35
N ILE A 168 3.93 -6.55 -8.23
CA ILE A 168 5.37 -6.42 -8.44
C ILE A 168 5.80 -7.41 -9.53
N VAL A 169 6.70 -6.99 -10.42
CA VAL A 169 7.33 -7.82 -11.44
C VAL A 169 8.85 -7.72 -11.28
N LEU A 170 9.54 -8.86 -11.21
CA LEU A 170 10.96 -8.95 -10.87
C LEU A 170 11.76 -9.64 -11.97
N GLY A 171 12.72 -8.93 -12.56
CA GLY A 171 13.81 -9.54 -13.31
C GLY A 171 14.84 -10.06 -12.32
N VAL A 172 15.04 -11.37 -12.25
CA VAL A 172 15.88 -11.98 -11.20
C VAL A 172 17.24 -12.42 -11.71
N GLU A 173 18.22 -12.46 -10.81
CA GLU A 173 19.56 -13.01 -11.07
C GLU A 173 19.58 -14.54 -10.93
N PRO A 174 20.56 -15.26 -11.53
CA PRO A 174 20.60 -16.74 -11.52
C PRO A 174 20.52 -17.41 -10.14
N TYR A 175 20.98 -16.74 -9.09
CA TYR A 175 20.97 -17.24 -7.72
C TYR A 175 19.89 -16.57 -6.84
N PHE A 176 18.79 -16.17 -7.46
CA PHE A 176 17.68 -15.49 -6.81
C PHE A 176 17.15 -16.24 -5.59
N LYS A 177 16.88 -15.50 -4.51
CA LYS A 177 16.31 -16.05 -3.28
C LYS A 177 14.96 -15.42 -2.96
N LEU A 178 13.93 -16.25 -2.91
CA LEU A 178 12.63 -15.90 -2.36
C LEU A 178 12.57 -16.30 -0.88
N VAL A 179 12.51 -15.32 0.02
CA VAL A 179 12.35 -15.55 1.47
C VAL A 179 10.95 -15.15 1.89
N ASP A 180 10.05 -16.12 1.94
CA ASP A 180 8.71 -15.93 2.50
C ASP A 180 8.74 -16.12 4.02
N ALA A 181 8.54 -15.04 4.75
CA ALA A 181 8.47 -15.03 6.21
C ALA A 181 7.07 -14.66 6.72
N ARG A 182 6.01 -14.91 5.93
CA ARG A 182 4.62 -14.62 6.33
C ARG A 182 4.18 -15.35 7.60
N ASP A 183 4.69 -16.56 7.84
CA ASP A 183 4.28 -17.38 8.99
C ASP A 183 5.13 -17.16 10.24
N LYS A 184 6.18 -16.32 10.17
CA LYS A 184 7.02 -16.07 11.34
C LYS A 184 6.28 -15.19 12.35
N PRO A 185 6.06 -15.66 13.59
CA PRO A 185 5.40 -14.87 14.61
C PRO A 185 6.26 -13.65 14.95
N ARG A 186 5.67 -12.45 14.84
CA ARG A 186 6.32 -11.20 15.28
C ARG A 186 5.77 -10.77 16.63
N LYS A 187 6.65 -10.27 17.49
CA LYS A 187 6.29 -9.64 18.76
C LYS A 187 5.28 -8.51 18.49
N GLN A 188 4.14 -8.56 19.15
CA GLN A 188 3.17 -7.48 19.12
C GLN A 188 3.83 -6.22 19.69
N ARG A 189 3.71 -5.10 18.98
CA ARG A 189 4.15 -3.80 19.51
C ARG A 189 3.22 -3.42 20.67
N SER A 190 3.74 -2.80 21.72
CA SER A 190 2.88 -2.30 22.80
C SER A 190 1.93 -1.25 22.22
N ASP A 191 0.64 -1.41 22.48
CA ASP A 191 -0.33 -0.34 22.21
C ASP A 191 -0.46 0.54 23.46
N SER A 192 -0.59 1.84 23.26
CA SER A 192 -0.76 2.82 24.33
C SER A 192 -2.22 2.99 24.76
N TYR A 193 -3.16 2.41 24.02
CA TYR A 193 -4.60 2.52 24.29
C TYR A 193 -5.13 1.17 24.78
N SER A 194 -5.75 1.20 25.96
CA SER A 194 -6.57 0.13 26.53
C SER A 194 -8.02 0.61 26.63
N ASP A 195 -8.94 -0.34 26.86
CA ASP A 195 -10.33 -0.04 27.24
C ASP A 195 -11.10 0.81 26.21
N PRO A 196 -11.49 0.21 25.07
CA PRO A 196 -12.22 0.94 24.03
C PRO A 196 -13.60 1.38 24.52
N LEU A 197 -13.99 2.60 24.15
CA LEU A 197 -15.34 3.15 24.34
C LEU A 197 -16.36 2.48 23.41
N ALA A 198 -15.91 2.02 22.24
CA ALA A 198 -16.76 1.35 21.25
C ALA A 198 -15.96 0.33 20.44
N ASP A 199 -16.62 -0.75 20.01
CA ASP A 199 -16.04 -1.79 19.16
C ASP A 199 -17.14 -2.36 18.25
N ASN A 200 -16.94 -2.30 16.93
CA ASN A 200 -17.85 -2.87 15.93
C ASN A 200 -17.27 -4.12 15.23
N GLY A 201 -16.26 -4.75 15.82
CA GLY A 201 -15.56 -5.91 15.28
C GLY A 201 -14.51 -5.58 14.22
N VAL A 202 -14.50 -4.35 13.70
CA VAL A 202 -13.49 -3.86 12.73
C VAL A 202 -12.69 -2.69 13.32
N TRP A 203 -13.40 -1.74 13.92
CA TRP A 203 -12.85 -0.53 14.52
C TRP A 203 -13.07 -0.57 16.02
N LYS A 204 -12.01 -0.27 16.77
CA LYS A 204 -12.03 0.02 18.20
C LYS A 204 -11.82 1.51 18.42
N VAL A 205 -12.70 2.16 19.17
CA VAL A 205 -12.63 3.60 19.43
C VAL A 205 -12.20 3.84 20.86
N PHE A 206 -11.24 4.75 21.04
CA PHE A 206 -10.69 5.12 22.33
C PHE A 206 -10.87 6.60 22.59
N GLY A 207 -11.04 6.94 23.87
CA GLY A 207 -10.96 8.32 24.33
C GLY A 207 -9.52 8.81 24.35
N LYS A 208 -9.29 10.03 23.90
CA LYS A 208 -8.00 10.71 23.98
C LYS A 208 -8.18 12.14 24.45
N TYR A 209 -7.37 12.54 25.43
CA TYR A 209 -7.11 13.95 25.73
C TYR A 209 -5.86 14.43 24.97
N ARG A 210 -5.79 15.73 24.73
CA ARG A 210 -4.71 16.31 23.93
C ARG A 210 -3.40 16.44 24.70
#